data_AF-W2M111-F1
#
_entry.id   AF-W2M111-F1
#
_cell.length_a   1.000
_cell.length_b   1.000
_cell.length_c   1.000
_cell.angle_alpha   90.00
_cell.angle_beta   90.00
_cell.angle_gamma   90.00
#
_symmetry.space_group_name_H-M   'P 1'
#
loop_
_entity.id
_entity.type
_entity.pdbx_description
1 polymer ?
#
loop_
_entity_poly.entity_id
_entity_poly.type
_entity_poly.pdbx_seq_one_letter_code
_entity_poly.pdbx_strand_id
1 'polypeptide(L)'
;MPRRRASVSDESDGFSASDTSSSEKSSSSDDSGNHRSSQSHRHKRSRQEGTLAASEDASGQGESVSDSVVSEGESCGEAVAVRTELEHVPELDVKIFEAWDALEAYLKNYSRRIHPQIYSVRACITANTRDQRIKASKSPLRLILPEITIYNKTFVWTHSGTPRRGRNQGSRPNQHSRKIRCRAQINACVRESGNWEVCITGQRTGHNHEVGQEIYKIYRESRQVTDNEVRSAVRTLHRAGANRKRILEYITENTSVNPTMKDVHNLVERL
;
A
#
# COMPACT_ATOMS: atom_id res chain seq x y z
N MET A 1 -45.78 2.89 41.67
CA MET A 1 -46.77 1.87 42.07
C MET A 1 -46.36 0.52 41.46
N PRO A 2 -45.80 -0.42 42.24
CA PRO A 2 -45.27 -1.68 41.73
C PRO A 2 -46.18 -2.87 42.07
N ARG A 3 -46.52 -3.73 41.11
CA ARG A 3 -47.05 -5.11 41.25
C ARG A 3 -46.85 -5.78 39.88
N ARG A 4 -46.43 -7.04 39.70
CA ARG A 4 -46.30 -8.20 40.57
C ARG A 4 -45.34 -9.18 39.91
N ARG A 5 -44.55 -9.85 40.76
CA ARG A 5 -43.78 -11.06 40.49
C ARG A 5 -44.74 -12.26 40.45
N ALA A 6 -44.57 -13.17 39.50
CA ALA A 6 -45.08 -14.54 39.58
C ALA A 6 -43.98 -15.48 39.07
N SER A 7 -43.65 -16.41 39.93
CA SER A 7 -42.67 -17.50 39.80
C SER A 7 -43.44 -18.81 40.01
N VAL A 8 -43.02 -19.88 39.32
CA VAL A 8 -43.31 -21.34 39.43
C VAL A 8 -43.72 -21.89 38.04
N SER A 9 -43.26 -23.04 37.52
CA SER A 9 -42.57 -24.21 38.08
C SER A 9 -41.75 -24.92 37.00
N ASP A 10 -40.74 -25.67 37.43
CA ASP A 10 -40.11 -26.81 36.75
C ASP A 10 -41.11 -27.84 36.23
N GLU A 11 -40.90 -28.32 35.00
CA GLU A 11 -41.13 -29.73 34.64
C GLU A 11 -39.97 -30.22 33.77
N SER A 12 -39.28 -31.22 34.30
CA SER A 12 -38.29 -32.05 33.64
C SER A 12 -38.98 -33.21 32.94
N ASP A 13 -38.67 -33.47 31.67
CA ASP A 13 -38.80 -34.81 31.10
C ASP A 13 -37.68 -35.07 30.11
N GLY A 14 -36.91 -36.11 30.41
CA GLY A 14 -35.89 -36.65 29.53
C GLY A 14 -36.50 -37.58 28.49
N PHE A 15 -35.88 -37.64 27.32
CA PHE A 15 -36.04 -38.77 26.42
C PHE A 15 -34.69 -39.17 25.82
N SER A 16 -34.37 -40.45 26.01
CA SER A 16 -33.15 -41.14 25.58
C SER A 16 -33.16 -41.49 24.10
N ALA A 17 -31.93 -41.50 23.56
CA ALA A 17 -31.32 -42.37 22.56
C ALA A 17 -32.17 -43.05 21.47
N SER A 18 -31.67 -42.96 20.22
CA SER A 18 -31.42 -44.15 19.40
C SER A 18 -30.46 -43.87 18.25
N ASP A 19 -29.41 -44.67 18.21
CA ASP A 19 -28.50 -44.93 17.09
C ASP A 19 -29.23 -45.38 15.82
N THR A 20 -28.72 -44.98 14.66
CA THR A 20 -28.77 -45.82 13.44
C THR A 20 -27.48 -45.65 12.65
N SER A 21 -26.60 -46.64 12.76
CA SER A 21 -25.55 -46.98 11.82
C SER A 21 -26.12 -47.84 10.69
N SER A 22 -25.76 -47.56 9.43
CA SER A 22 -25.78 -48.55 8.33
C SER A 22 -24.74 -48.22 7.26
N SER A 23 -23.63 -48.95 7.36
CA SER A 23 -22.82 -49.61 6.33
C SER A 23 -22.91 -49.20 4.83
N GLU A 24 -21.73 -48.83 4.32
CA GLU A 24 -21.00 -49.41 3.18
C GLU A 24 -21.70 -49.60 1.82
N LYS A 25 -21.09 -49.03 0.77
CA LYS A 25 -20.73 -49.77 -0.46
C LYS A 25 -19.55 -49.13 -1.18
N SER A 26 -18.51 -49.95 -1.32
CA SER A 26 -17.34 -49.83 -2.17
C SER A 26 -17.68 -49.96 -3.65
N SER A 27 -17.01 -49.19 -4.50
CA SER A 27 -16.74 -49.59 -5.89
C SER A 27 -15.38 -49.03 -6.33
N SER A 28 -14.42 -49.96 -6.43
CA SER A 28 -13.13 -49.87 -7.09
C SER A 28 -13.29 -49.88 -8.61
N SER A 29 -12.48 -49.09 -9.32
CA SER A 29 -11.88 -49.50 -10.59
C SER A 29 -10.77 -48.52 -10.98
N ASP A 30 -9.58 -49.09 -11.14
CA ASP A 30 -8.36 -48.52 -11.68
C ASP A 30 -8.53 -48.00 -13.12
N ASP A 31 -7.77 -46.97 -13.52
CA ASP A 31 -6.93 -47.02 -14.74
C ASP A 31 -5.98 -45.81 -14.86
N SER A 32 -4.68 -46.15 -14.85
CA SER A 32 -3.57 -45.62 -15.65
C SER A 32 -3.36 -44.11 -15.90
N GLY A 33 -2.34 -43.60 -15.21
CA GLY A 33 -1.10 -43.14 -15.85
C GLY A 33 -1.14 -42.02 -16.89
N ASN A 34 -0.67 -40.82 -16.49
CA ASN A 34 0.22 -40.06 -17.38
C ASN A 34 1.20 -39.16 -16.61
N HIS A 35 2.44 -39.62 -16.50
CA HIS A 35 3.58 -38.79 -16.15
C HIS A 35 3.85 -37.79 -17.28
N ARG A 36 3.67 -36.49 -17.02
CA ARG A 36 4.31 -35.44 -17.81
C ARG A 36 5.11 -34.52 -16.90
N SER A 37 6.37 -34.91 -16.75
CA SER A 37 7.47 -34.08 -16.26
C SER A 37 7.56 -32.83 -17.14
N SER A 38 7.36 -31.65 -16.55
CA SER A 38 7.62 -30.37 -17.22
C SER A 38 8.62 -29.58 -16.40
N GLN A 39 9.80 -29.46 -16.98
CA GLN A 39 11.04 -28.98 -16.40
C GLN A 39 10.92 -27.52 -15.94
N SER A 40 11.46 -27.27 -14.74
CA SER A 40 11.68 -25.94 -14.21
C SER A 40 12.82 -25.24 -14.98
N HIS A 41 12.48 -24.33 -15.88
CA HIS A 41 13.47 -23.42 -16.46
C HIS A 41 13.74 -22.25 -15.51
N ARG A 42 14.79 -22.44 -14.71
CA ARG A 42 15.44 -21.42 -13.88
C ARG A 42 16.18 -20.44 -14.81
N HIS A 43 15.60 -19.28 -15.09
CA HIS A 43 16.33 -18.21 -15.77
C HIS A 43 17.33 -17.55 -14.80
N LYS A 44 18.61 -17.92 -14.94
CA LYS A 44 19.77 -17.15 -14.45
C LYS A 44 19.75 -15.77 -15.12
N ARG A 45 19.45 -14.72 -14.36
CA ARG A 45 19.75 -13.34 -14.79
C ARG A 45 21.15 -12.99 -14.32
N SER A 46 22.04 -12.89 -15.30
CA SER A 46 23.39 -12.35 -15.20
C SER A 46 23.39 -10.94 -14.59
N ARG A 47 24.28 -10.71 -13.62
CA ARG A 47 24.66 -9.40 -13.10
C ARG A 47 25.54 -8.73 -14.15
N GLN A 48 25.12 -7.58 -14.66
CA GLN A 48 26.04 -6.64 -15.28
C GLN A 48 26.38 -5.56 -14.26
N GLU A 49 27.65 -5.58 -13.87
CA GLU A 49 28.37 -4.48 -13.23
C GLU A 49 28.48 -3.33 -14.23
N GLY A 50 28.13 -2.13 -13.78
CA GLY A 50 28.35 -0.88 -14.52
C GLY A 50 28.95 0.12 -13.56
N THR A 51 30.26 0.28 -13.64
CA THR A 51 31.09 1.25 -12.93
C THR A 51 31.05 2.62 -13.61
N LEU A 52 30.81 3.65 -12.77
CA LEU A 52 31.40 5.00 -12.75
C LEU A 52 31.11 5.98 -13.92
N ALA A 53 30.54 7.15 -13.58
CA ALA A 53 31.28 8.42 -13.61
C ALA A 53 30.47 9.55 -12.97
N ALA A 54 31.18 10.40 -12.22
CA ALA A 54 30.73 11.68 -11.69
C ALA A 54 31.03 12.80 -12.70
N SER A 55 30.26 13.89 -12.67
CA SER A 55 30.78 15.22 -12.98
C SER A 55 29.88 16.32 -12.40
N GLU A 56 30.55 17.31 -11.82
CA GLU A 56 30.04 18.57 -11.28
C GLU A 56 29.98 19.64 -12.39
N ASP A 57 29.20 20.70 -12.12
CA ASP A 57 29.19 22.08 -12.63
C ASP A 57 29.44 22.44 -14.11
N ALA A 58 28.52 23.24 -14.69
CA ALA A 58 28.79 24.59 -15.21
C ALA A 58 27.55 25.25 -15.86
N SER A 59 27.39 26.54 -15.56
CA SER A 59 26.47 27.52 -16.17
C SER A 59 26.76 27.81 -17.66
N GLY A 60 25.73 28.20 -18.41
CA GLY A 60 25.88 28.80 -19.75
C GLY A 60 24.54 29.21 -20.37
N GLN A 61 24.41 30.49 -20.73
CA GLN A 61 23.26 31.16 -21.34
C GLN A 61 23.23 31.00 -22.88
N GLY A 62 22.08 31.32 -23.49
CA GLY A 62 21.89 31.57 -24.93
C GLY A 62 21.51 30.32 -25.73
N GLU A 63 20.65 30.32 -26.75
CA GLU A 63 19.95 31.34 -27.52
C GLU A 63 18.72 30.69 -28.18
N SER A 64 17.77 31.52 -28.56
CA SER A 64 16.58 31.21 -29.34
C SER A 64 16.90 30.66 -30.72
N VAL A 65 16.28 29.56 -31.12
CA VAL A 65 16.09 29.24 -32.55
C VAL A 65 14.66 28.75 -32.75
N SER A 66 13.91 29.59 -33.45
CA SER A 66 12.63 29.27 -34.08
C SER A 66 12.87 28.35 -35.26
N ASP A 67 12.14 27.23 -35.33
CA ASP A 67 11.90 26.56 -36.61
C ASP A 67 10.47 26.06 -36.70
N SER A 68 9.82 26.45 -37.78
CA SER A 68 8.43 26.19 -38.12
C SER A 68 8.42 25.19 -39.26
N VAL A 69 7.86 24.01 -39.06
CA VAL A 69 7.34 23.19 -40.17
C VAL A 69 6.03 22.52 -39.77
N VAL A 70 5.00 22.84 -40.54
CA VAL A 70 3.70 22.18 -40.58
C VAL A 70 3.79 20.99 -41.54
N SER A 71 3.19 19.85 -41.18
CA SER A 71 2.25 19.15 -42.08
C SER A 71 1.56 18.00 -41.39
N GLU A 72 0.31 17.86 -41.79
CA GLU A 72 -0.76 17.09 -41.19
C GLU A 72 -0.61 15.58 -41.41
N GLY A 73 -1.06 14.83 -40.42
CA GLY A 73 -1.33 13.41 -40.52
C GLY A 73 -2.34 13.06 -39.44
N GLU A 74 -3.62 13.04 -39.82
CA GLU A 74 -4.72 12.64 -38.95
C GLU A 74 -4.51 11.22 -38.43
N SER A 75 -4.44 11.08 -37.10
CA SER A 75 -4.72 9.83 -36.43
C SER A 75 -5.46 10.15 -35.13
N CYS A 76 -6.72 9.74 -35.10
CA CYS A 76 -7.62 9.88 -33.96
C CYS A 76 -7.09 9.06 -32.78
N GLY A 77 -6.27 9.70 -31.96
CA GLY A 77 -5.90 9.25 -30.63
C GLY A 77 -6.09 10.43 -29.70
N GLU A 78 -7.08 10.32 -28.81
CA GLU A 78 -7.36 11.34 -27.80
C GLU A 78 -6.08 11.63 -27.00
N ALA A 79 -5.45 12.75 -27.34
CA ALA A 79 -4.28 13.25 -26.64
C ALA A 79 -4.76 13.59 -25.22
N VAL A 80 -4.49 12.68 -24.28
CA VAL A 80 -4.63 12.97 -22.85
C VAL A 80 -3.76 14.19 -22.59
N ALA A 81 -4.39 15.36 -22.51
CA ALA A 81 -3.73 16.61 -22.16
C ALA A 81 -2.92 16.33 -20.89
N VAL A 82 -1.59 16.35 -21.03
CA VAL A 82 -0.70 16.32 -19.88
C VAL A 82 -1.05 17.58 -19.12
N ARG A 83 -1.78 17.44 -18.01
CA ARG A 83 -1.98 18.55 -17.07
C ARG A 83 -0.58 19.01 -16.68
N THR A 84 -0.17 20.15 -17.23
CA THR A 84 1.12 20.80 -16.97
C THR A 84 1.11 21.46 -15.60
N GLU A 85 -0.07 21.75 -15.06
CA GLU A 85 -0.26 22.27 -13.71
C GLU A 85 -0.06 21.16 -12.69
N LEU A 86 1.06 21.25 -11.97
CA LEU A 86 1.31 20.41 -10.81
C LEU A 86 0.53 20.95 -9.62
N GLU A 87 -0.26 20.09 -8.99
CA GLU A 87 -0.86 20.40 -7.70
C GLU A 87 0.18 20.21 -6.61
N HIS A 88 0.41 21.24 -5.81
CA HIS A 88 1.46 21.23 -4.79
C HIS A 88 0.86 20.99 -3.42
N VAL A 89 1.45 20.04 -2.70
CA VAL A 89 1.17 19.81 -1.29
C VAL A 89 2.14 20.63 -0.43
N PRO A 90 1.72 21.20 0.69
CA PRO A 90 2.60 21.84 1.67
C PRO A 90 3.81 20.99 2.07
N GLU A 91 4.86 21.70 2.46
CA GLU A 91 6.04 21.06 3.04
C GLU A 91 5.73 20.50 4.43
N LEU A 92 6.49 19.48 4.83
CA LEU A 92 6.42 18.92 6.18
C LEU A 92 6.98 19.93 7.18
N ASP A 93 6.22 20.17 8.25
CA ASP A 93 6.57 21.08 9.34
C ASP A 93 7.69 20.50 10.23
N VAL A 94 7.65 19.20 10.49
CA VAL A 94 8.68 18.48 11.24
C VAL A 94 9.61 17.72 10.29
N LYS A 95 10.92 17.96 10.42
CA LYS A 95 11.97 17.37 9.56
C LYS A 95 12.91 16.41 10.29
N ILE A 96 12.83 16.28 11.61
CA ILE A 96 13.72 15.46 12.45
C ILE A 96 12.88 14.58 13.37
N PHE A 97 13.25 13.31 13.50
CA PHE A 97 12.56 12.31 14.30
C PHE A 97 13.56 11.40 15.02
N GLU A 98 13.23 10.96 16.23
CA GLU A 98 14.10 10.07 17.01
C GLU A 98 14.23 8.67 16.38
N ALA A 99 13.17 8.19 15.72
CA ALA A 99 13.11 6.85 15.14
C ALA A 99 12.29 6.80 13.85
N TRP A 100 12.46 5.71 13.09
CA TRP A 100 11.69 5.44 11.88
C TRP A 100 10.18 5.33 12.15
N ASP A 101 9.79 4.73 13.26
CA ASP A 101 8.38 4.56 13.63
C ASP A 101 7.70 5.89 13.93
N ALA A 102 8.43 6.83 14.54
CA ALA A 102 7.94 8.19 14.79
C ALA A 102 7.68 8.94 13.48
N LEU A 103 8.60 8.86 12.51
CA LEU A 103 8.39 9.42 11.17
C LEU A 103 7.18 8.75 10.47
N GLU A 104 7.06 7.42 10.53
CA GLU A 104 5.95 6.73 9.89
C GLU A 104 4.59 7.07 10.52
N ALA A 105 4.53 7.21 11.85
CA ALA A 105 3.34 7.66 12.57
C ALA A 105 2.99 9.11 12.22
N TYR A 106 3.99 9.99 12.14
CA TYR A 106 3.82 11.37 11.70
C TYR A 106 3.30 11.42 10.26
N LEU A 107 3.89 10.69 9.32
CA LEU A 107 3.40 10.62 7.93
C LEU A 107 1.98 10.07 7.83
N LYS A 108 1.60 9.08 8.66
CA LYS A 108 0.21 8.58 8.76
C LYS A 108 -0.77 9.64 9.28
N ASN A 109 -0.34 10.50 10.20
CA ASN A 109 -1.18 11.59 10.69
C ASN A 109 -1.28 12.75 9.69
N TYR A 110 -0.14 13.16 9.12
CA TYR A 110 -0.06 14.16 8.05
C TYR A 110 -0.96 13.77 6.88
N SER A 111 -0.84 12.50 6.44
CA SER A 111 -1.64 11.93 5.35
C SER A 111 -3.12 11.82 5.62
N ARG A 112 -3.58 11.92 6.88
CA ARG A 112 -5.00 11.81 7.23
C ARG A 112 -5.63 13.17 7.51
N ARG A 113 -4.88 14.07 8.14
CA ARG A 113 -5.37 15.34 8.68
C ARG A 113 -5.09 16.53 7.79
N ILE A 114 -3.88 16.61 7.24
CA ILE A 114 -3.39 17.83 6.57
C ILE A 114 -3.52 17.64 5.06
N HIS A 115 -2.96 16.55 4.52
CA HIS A 115 -3.00 16.27 3.09
C HIS A 115 -3.35 14.81 2.81
N PRO A 116 -4.59 14.52 2.38
CA PRO A 116 -5.10 13.16 2.26
C PRO A 116 -4.39 12.33 1.18
N GLN A 117 -3.30 11.65 1.53
CA GLN A 117 -2.45 10.92 0.59
C GLN A 117 -1.80 9.68 1.19
N ILE A 118 -1.73 8.56 0.47
CA ILE A 118 -1.07 7.36 1.00
C ILE A 118 0.38 7.31 0.51
N TYR A 119 1.29 7.20 1.47
CA TYR A 119 2.71 6.96 1.21
C TYR A 119 3.01 5.46 1.30
N SER A 120 3.82 4.96 0.36
CA SER A 120 4.41 3.64 0.42
C SER A 120 5.93 3.74 0.31
N VAL A 121 6.63 2.78 0.93
CA VAL A 121 8.09 2.73 0.86
C VAL A 121 8.50 2.12 -0.49
N ARG A 122 9.25 2.89 -1.28
CA ARG A 122 9.76 2.44 -2.60
C ARG A 122 11.11 1.77 -2.51
N ALA A 123 12.00 2.35 -1.71
CA ALA A 123 13.38 1.90 -1.60
C ALA A 123 13.88 2.14 -0.18
N CYS A 124 14.70 1.21 0.29
CA CYS A 124 15.48 1.34 1.50
C CYS A 124 16.92 0.91 1.22
N ILE A 125 17.89 1.63 1.78
CA ILE A 125 19.28 1.20 1.85
C ILE A 125 19.55 0.85 3.31
N THR A 126 20.11 -0.32 3.53
CA THR A 126 20.48 -0.78 4.87
C THR A 126 21.75 -0.08 5.35
N ALA A 127 21.92 0.00 6.66
CA ALA A 127 23.15 0.55 7.25
C ALA A 127 24.40 -0.20 6.78
N ASN A 128 24.35 -1.53 6.75
CA ASN A 128 25.45 -2.35 6.26
C ASN A 128 25.83 -2.03 4.80
N THR A 129 24.85 -1.88 3.90
CA THR A 129 25.13 -1.49 2.51
C THR A 129 25.79 -0.11 2.40
N ARG A 130 25.41 0.85 3.26
CA ARG A 130 26.09 2.16 3.32
C ARG A 130 27.52 2.01 3.84
N ASP A 131 27.70 1.29 4.94
CA ASP A 131 29.01 1.14 5.60
C ASP A 131 30.00 0.41 4.71
N GLN A 132 29.56 -0.60 3.95
CA GLN A 132 30.37 -1.24 2.92
C GLN A 132 30.81 -0.24 1.84
N ARG A 133 29.94 0.68 1.42
CA ARG A 133 30.31 1.74 0.46
C ARG A 133 31.29 2.74 1.06
N ILE A 134 31.15 3.09 2.34
CA ILE A 134 32.09 3.97 3.06
C ILE A 134 33.47 3.33 3.11
N LYS A 135 33.55 2.07 3.53
CA LYS A 135 34.80 1.30 3.58
C LYS A 135 35.45 1.16 2.20
N ALA A 136 34.66 0.85 1.16
CA ALA A 136 35.17 0.73 -0.21
C ALA A 136 35.68 2.06 -0.78
N SER A 137 35.00 3.17 -0.48
CA SER A 137 35.41 4.52 -0.91
C SER A 137 36.50 5.14 -0.04
N LYS A 138 36.91 4.48 1.06
CA LYS A 138 37.84 5.01 2.08
C LYS A 138 37.42 6.40 2.59
N SER A 139 36.12 6.66 2.64
CA SER A 139 35.63 7.96 3.10
C SER A 139 35.77 8.09 4.62
N PRO A 140 36.04 9.31 5.13
CA PRO A 140 36.20 9.57 6.57
C PRO A 140 34.87 9.57 7.34
N LEU A 141 33.77 9.16 6.69
CA LEU A 141 32.44 9.14 7.28
C LEU A 141 32.39 8.07 8.38
N ARG A 142 31.76 8.41 9.51
CA ARG A 142 31.49 7.46 10.58
C ARG A 142 30.56 6.36 10.10
N LEU A 143 30.84 5.14 10.58
CA LEU A 143 29.99 3.97 10.35
C LEU A 143 28.74 4.06 11.22
N ILE A 144 27.66 3.47 10.73
CA ILE A 144 26.39 3.46 11.45
C ILE A 144 26.44 2.43 12.57
N LEU A 145 25.76 2.72 13.69
CA LEU A 145 25.58 1.74 14.77
C LEU A 145 24.91 0.46 14.25
N PRO A 146 25.38 -0.74 14.67
CA PRO A 146 24.80 -2.02 14.23
C PRO A 146 23.29 -2.18 14.51
N GLU A 147 22.79 -1.48 15.53
CA GLU A 147 21.38 -1.49 15.94
C GLU A 147 20.46 -0.85 14.88
N ILE A 148 21.00 0.07 14.07
CA ILE A 148 20.25 0.78 13.05
C ILE A 148 20.27 -0.07 11.78
N THR A 149 19.15 -0.70 11.46
CA THR A 149 19.04 -1.61 10.30
C THR A 149 18.94 -0.87 8.97
N ILE A 150 18.18 0.24 8.96
CA ILE A 150 17.85 1.01 7.75
C ILE A 150 18.51 2.39 7.84
N TYR A 151 19.34 2.70 6.85
CA TYR A 151 19.98 4.00 6.72
C TYR A 151 19.07 5.03 6.04
N ASN A 152 18.40 4.68 4.95
CA ASN A 152 17.50 5.60 4.26
C ASN A 152 16.20 4.93 3.82
N LYS A 153 15.14 5.74 3.69
CA LYS A 153 13.87 5.34 3.08
C LYS A 153 13.44 6.41 2.10
N THR A 154 12.98 5.97 0.94
CA THR A 154 12.27 6.81 -0.02
C THR A 154 10.79 6.43 0.00
N PHE A 155 9.96 7.37 0.42
CA PHE A 155 8.51 7.27 0.41
C PHE A 155 7.97 7.87 -0.88
N VAL A 156 7.04 7.17 -1.52
CA VAL A 156 6.38 7.62 -2.75
C VAL A 156 4.87 7.54 -2.59
N TRP A 157 4.14 8.30 -3.39
CA TRP A 157 2.68 8.21 -3.42
C TRP A 157 2.21 6.90 -4.09
N THR A 158 1.03 6.41 -3.73
CA THR A 158 0.20 5.41 -4.45
C THR A 158 0.16 5.51 -6.00
N HIS A 159 0.31 6.71 -6.57
CA HIS A 159 0.24 6.99 -8.01
C HIS A 159 1.65 7.06 -8.65
N SER A 160 2.68 6.71 -7.89
CA SER A 160 4.03 6.55 -8.40
C SER A 160 4.15 5.31 -9.29
N GLY A 161 5.27 5.24 -10.02
CA GLY A 161 5.61 4.11 -10.87
C GLY A 161 5.25 4.31 -12.33
N THR A 162 5.33 3.23 -13.09
CA THR A 162 5.08 3.19 -14.53
C THR A 162 3.85 2.34 -14.82
N PRO A 163 3.11 2.64 -15.91
CA PRO A 163 2.02 1.79 -16.34
C PRO A 163 2.51 0.35 -16.51
N ARG A 164 1.72 -0.62 -16.03
CA ARG A 164 2.02 -2.02 -16.29
C ARG A 164 1.97 -2.24 -17.79
N ARG A 165 2.97 -2.93 -18.35
CA ARG A 165 2.92 -3.34 -19.75
C ARG A 165 1.70 -4.23 -19.94
N GLY A 166 0.83 -3.88 -20.88
CA GLY A 166 -0.28 -4.73 -21.26
C GLY A 166 0.25 -6.07 -21.76
N ARG A 167 -0.34 -7.18 -21.31
CA ARG A 167 0.01 -8.51 -21.81
C ARG A 167 -0.58 -8.76 -23.20
N ASN A 168 -1.65 -8.04 -23.52
CA ASN A 168 -2.43 -8.12 -24.75
C ASN A 168 -2.69 -6.69 -25.28
N GLN A 169 -2.95 -6.54 -26.57
CA GLN A 169 -3.28 -5.24 -27.19
C GLN A 169 -4.75 -4.82 -27.03
N GLY A 170 -5.59 -5.65 -26.40
CA GLY A 170 -7.00 -5.33 -26.21
C GLY A 170 -7.22 -4.22 -25.18
N SER A 171 -7.90 -3.14 -25.58
CA SER A 171 -8.45 -2.14 -24.67
C SER A 171 -9.84 -2.57 -24.22
N ARG A 172 -10.13 -2.52 -22.91
CA ARG A 172 -11.49 -2.74 -22.39
C ARG A 172 -12.15 -1.39 -22.16
N PRO A 173 -13.29 -1.10 -22.81
CA PRO A 173 -14.04 0.12 -22.49
C PRO A 173 -14.43 0.12 -21.02
N ASN A 174 -14.40 1.30 -20.38
CA ASN A 174 -14.73 1.53 -18.96
C ASN A 174 -13.71 1.04 -17.91
N GLN A 175 -12.47 0.73 -18.30
CA GLN A 175 -11.43 0.46 -17.31
C GLN A 175 -10.75 1.75 -16.84
N HIS A 176 -11.17 2.27 -15.69
CA HIS A 176 -10.45 3.36 -15.04
C HIS A 176 -9.10 2.85 -14.50
N SER A 177 -8.02 3.21 -15.20
CA SER A 177 -6.67 3.01 -14.66
C SER A 177 -6.42 4.01 -13.53
N ARG A 178 -5.70 3.59 -12.48
CA ARG A 178 -5.20 4.55 -11.47
C ARG A 178 -4.34 5.58 -12.19
N LYS A 179 -4.33 6.84 -11.74
CA LYS A 179 -3.36 7.83 -12.21
C LYS A 179 -1.93 7.29 -11.91
N ILE A 180 -0.99 7.44 -12.83
CA ILE A 180 0.38 6.88 -12.73
C ILE A 180 1.40 7.99 -13.05
N ARG A 181 2.69 7.74 -12.78
CA ARG A 181 3.83 8.64 -13.04
C ARG A 181 3.88 9.88 -12.14
N CYS A 182 3.22 9.83 -10.98
CA CYS A 182 3.40 10.84 -9.95
C CYS A 182 4.87 10.86 -9.46
N ARG A 183 5.49 12.04 -9.45
CA ARG A 183 6.90 12.26 -9.09
C ARG A 183 7.10 12.72 -7.66
N ALA A 184 6.02 12.94 -6.93
CA ALA A 184 6.07 13.31 -5.53
C ALA A 184 6.69 12.20 -4.69
N GLN A 185 7.61 12.59 -3.81
CA GLN A 185 8.40 11.67 -3.00
C GLN A 185 8.95 12.40 -1.78
N ILE A 186 9.21 11.64 -0.72
CA ILE A 186 9.93 12.11 0.47
C ILE A 186 11.12 11.18 0.66
N ASN A 187 12.30 11.76 0.83
CA ASN A 187 13.52 11.05 1.18
C ASN A 187 13.86 11.36 2.63
N ALA A 188 14.17 10.32 3.39
CA ALA A 188 14.66 10.44 4.75
C ALA A 188 15.88 9.54 4.94
N CYS A 189 16.81 9.96 5.78
CA CYS A 189 17.94 9.15 6.19
C CYS A 189 18.31 9.37 7.65
N VAL A 190 19.02 8.40 8.21
CA VAL A 190 19.59 8.51 9.55
C VAL A 190 20.83 9.41 9.49
N ARG A 191 20.94 10.37 10.40
CA ARG A 191 22.10 11.25 10.58
C ARG A 191 22.52 11.23 12.04
N GLU A 192 23.82 11.40 12.28
CA GLU A 192 24.38 11.60 13.61
C GLU A 192 24.49 13.12 13.85
N SER A 193 23.69 13.65 14.77
CA SER A 193 23.71 15.07 15.18
C SER A 193 23.70 15.15 16.71
N GLY A 194 24.71 14.55 17.34
CA GLY A 194 24.73 14.25 18.78
C GLY A 194 24.22 12.83 19.04
N ASN A 195 22.97 12.57 18.66
CA ASN A 195 22.38 11.23 18.62
C ASN A 195 22.07 10.81 17.19
N TRP A 196 21.79 9.52 16.97
CA TRP A 196 21.32 9.02 15.68
C TRP A 196 19.82 9.30 15.53
N GLU A 197 19.48 10.13 14.56
CA GLU A 197 18.12 10.59 14.32
C GLU A 197 17.75 10.41 12.84
N VAL A 198 16.46 10.29 12.56
CA VAL A 198 15.92 10.24 11.20
C VAL A 198 15.59 11.65 10.74
N CYS A 199 16.30 12.12 9.71
CA CYS A 199 16.07 13.42 9.10
C CYS A 199 15.43 13.28 7.71
N ILE A 200 14.46 14.14 7.40
CA ILE A 200 13.96 14.32 6.04
C ILE A 200 15.03 15.09 5.26
N THR A 201 15.52 14.50 4.17
CA THR A 201 16.58 15.08 3.34
C THR A 201 16.05 15.75 2.08
N GLY A 202 14.81 15.47 1.71
CA GLY A 202 14.19 16.15 0.59
C GLY A 202 12.73 15.74 0.40
N GLN A 203 11.94 16.68 -0.08
CA GLN A 203 10.53 16.50 -0.39
C GLN A 203 10.26 17.04 -1.78
N ARG A 204 9.56 16.26 -2.61
CA ARG A 204 8.95 16.73 -3.85
C ARG A 204 7.45 16.78 -3.64
N THR A 205 6.91 17.99 -3.67
CA THR A 205 5.52 18.31 -3.34
C THR A 205 4.59 18.34 -4.56
N GLY A 206 5.13 18.34 -5.78
CA GLY A 206 4.34 18.44 -7.00
C GLY A 206 3.69 17.11 -7.42
N HIS A 207 2.37 17.13 -7.59
CA HIS A 207 1.53 16.04 -8.06
C HIS A 207 1.02 16.30 -9.47
N ASN A 208 1.01 15.27 -10.31
CA ASN A 208 0.42 15.34 -11.65
C ASN A 208 -1.07 14.94 -11.68
N HIS A 209 -1.72 14.99 -10.51
CA HIS A 209 -3.08 14.58 -10.31
C HIS A 209 -3.70 15.32 -9.13
N GLU A 210 -5.03 15.39 -9.14
CA GLU A 210 -5.80 15.90 -7.99
C GLU A 210 -5.41 15.24 -6.68
N VAL A 211 -5.27 16.06 -5.66
CA VAL A 211 -5.07 15.71 -4.26
C VAL A 211 -6.27 16.21 -3.46
N GLY A 212 -6.85 15.36 -2.61
CA GLY A 212 -7.98 15.81 -1.80
C GLY A 212 -8.58 14.74 -0.92
N GLN A 213 -9.34 15.18 0.08
CA GLN A 213 -9.97 14.30 1.07
C GLN A 213 -10.91 13.28 0.42
N GLU A 214 -11.67 13.70 -0.59
CA GLU A 214 -12.61 12.82 -1.27
C GLU A 214 -11.89 11.71 -2.06
N ILE A 215 -10.77 12.03 -2.70
CA ILE A 215 -9.93 11.03 -3.38
C ILE A 215 -9.31 10.08 -2.36
N TYR A 216 -8.85 10.60 -1.22
CA TYR A 216 -8.26 9.78 -0.18
C TYR A 216 -9.22 8.75 0.41
N LYS A 217 -10.47 9.14 0.66
CA LYS A 217 -11.52 8.24 1.16
C LYS A 217 -11.81 7.08 0.20
N ILE A 218 -11.51 7.21 -1.10
CA ILE A 218 -11.73 6.15 -2.09
C ILE A 218 -10.63 5.07 -2.01
N TYR A 219 -9.43 5.40 -1.55
CA TYR A 219 -8.34 4.42 -1.48
C TYR A 219 -8.70 3.25 -0.55
N ARG A 220 -8.15 2.07 -0.84
CA ARG A 220 -8.48 0.86 -0.08
C ARG A 220 -7.85 0.93 1.31
N GLU A 221 -6.64 1.46 1.38
CA GLU A 221 -5.82 1.53 2.59
C GLU A 221 -6.43 2.48 3.62
N SER A 222 -7.10 3.56 3.20
CA SER A 222 -7.81 4.49 4.10
C SER A 222 -9.15 3.95 4.60
N ARG A 223 -9.78 3.03 3.87
CA ARG A 223 -11.04 2.37 4.24
C ARG A 223 -10.86 1.08 5.04
N GLN A 224 -9.62 0.63 5.21
CA GLN A 224 -9.35 -0.66 5.84
C GLN A 224 -9.49 -0.59 7.37
N VAL A 225 -10.28 -1.49 7.94
CA VAL A 225 -10.38 -1.67 9.39
C VAL A 225 -9.14 -2.40 9.90
N THR A 226 -8.26 -1.65 10.57
CA THR A 226 -7.03 -2.16 11.19
C THR A 226 -7.16 -2.42 12.68
N ASP A 227 -8.15 -1.82 13.34
CA ASP A 227 -8.38 -1.98 14.77
C ASP A 227 -8.78 -3.43 15.11
N ASN A 228 -8.01 -4.07 15.98
CA ASN A 228 -8.22 -5.45 16.37
C ASN A 228 -9.50 -5.64 17.19
N GLU A 229 -9.89 -4.66 18.01
CA GLU A 229 -11.09 -4.74 18.84
C GLU A 229 -12.34 -4.71 17.97
N VAL A 230 -12.38 -3.79 17.01
CA VAL A 230 -13.47 -3.68 16.03
C VAL A 230 -13.53 -4.93 15.17
N ARG A 231 -12.39 -5.47 14.73
CA ARG A 231 -12.35 -6.73 13.96
C ARG A 231 -12.88 -7.92 14.77
N SER A 232 -12.58 -7.98 16.07
CA SER A 232 -13.12 -8.99 16.98
C SER A 232 -14.64 -8.87 17.12
N ALA A 233 -15.15 -7.66 17.34
CA ALA A 233 -16.58 -7.39 17.43
C ALA A 233 -17.33 -7.73 16.13
N VAL A 234 -16.76 -7.37 14.97
CA VAL A 234 -17.32 -7.75 13.66
C VAL A 234 -17.38 -9.27 13.49
N ARG A 235 -16.37 -10.02 13.94
CA ARG A 235 -16.40 -11.49 13.92
C ARG A 235 -17.54 -12.03 14.78
N THR A 236 -17.75 -11.47 15.97
CA THR A 236 -18.86 -11.86 16.85
C THR A 236 -20.21 -11.56 16.21
N LEU A 237 -20.39 -10.36 15.65
CA LEU A 237 -21.61 -9.97 14.94
C LEU A 237 -21.89 -10.89 13.75
N HIS A 238 -20.86 -11.21 12.97
CA HIS A 238 -20.99 -12.12 11.82
C HIS A 238 -21.40 -13.54 12.25
N ARG A 239 -20.79 -14.09 13.32
CA ARG A 239 -21.14 -15.40 13.87
C ARG A 239 -22.57 -15.44 14.43
N ALA A 240 -23.04 -14.33 14.98
CA ALA A 240 -24.43 -14.17 15.43
C ALA A 240 -25.44 -13.99 14.28
N GLY A 241 -24.99 -14.05 13.01
CA GLY A 241 -25.85 -13.92 11.84
C GLY A 241 -26.23 -12.49 11.48
N ALA A 242 -25.51 -11.49 11.99
CA ALA A 242 -25.79 -10.10 11.64
C ALA A 242 -25.62 -9.86 10.12
N ASN A 243 -26.55 -9.10 9.54
CA ASN A 243 -26.45 -8.68 8.15
C ASN A 243 -25.19 -7.81 7.95
N ARG A 244 -24.53 -7.98 6.81
CA ARG A 244 -23.40 -7.14 6.37
C ARG A 244 -23.70 -5.64 6.39
N LYS A 245 -24.96 -5.22 6.17
CA LYS A 245 -25.37 -3.81 6.34
C LYS A 245 -25.22 -3.34 7.79
N ARG A 246 -25.64 -4.14 8.76
CA ARG A 246 -25.45 -3.85 10.19
C ARG A 246 -23.99 -3.87 10.60
N ILE A 247 -23.20 -4.77 10.01
CA ILE A 247 -21.75 -4.79 10.22
C ILE A 247 -21.10 -3.50 9.67
N LEU A 248 -21.56 -3.02 8.50
CA LEU A 248 -21.10 -1.74 7.95
C LEU A 248 -21.44 -0.58 8.88
N GLU A 249 -22.69 -0.47 9.33
CA GLU A 249 -23.14 0.55 10.30
C GLU A 249 -22.29 0.52 11.56
N TYR A 250 -22.10 -0.66 12.15
CA TYR A 250 -21.25 -0.83 13.33
C TYR A 250 -19.83 -0.31 13.11
N ILE A 251 -19.19 -0.64 11.98
CA ILE A 251 -17.83 -0.17 11.70
C ILE A 251 -17.81 1.35 11.57
N THR A 252 -18.76 1.94 10.86
CA THR A 252 -18.85 3.40 10.65
C THR A 252 -19.09 4.14 11.97
N GLU A 253 -19.87 3.57 12.89
CA GLU A 253 -20.15 4.17 14.20
C GLU A 253 -18.99 4.04 15.19
N ASN A 254 -18.20 2.97 15.09
CA ASN A 254 -17.14 2.65 16.06
C ASN A 254 -15.73 2.97 15.55
N THR A 255 -15.58 3.51 14.33
CA THR A 255 -14.28 3.85 13.76
C THR A 255 -14.32 5.15 12.97
N SER A 256 -13.14 5.73 12.72
CA SER A 256 -13.00 6.88 11.83
C SER A 256 -12.89 6.49 10.33
N VAL A 257 -13.11 5.22 9.97
CA VAL A 257 -13.01 4.77 8.57
C VAL A 257 -14.40 4.67 7.95
N ASN A 258 -14.48 4.94 6.65
CA ASN A 258 -15.74 4.87 5.90
C ASN A 258 -15.67 3.74 4.84
N PRO A 259 -15.83 2.47 5.24
CA PRO A 259 -15.75 1.36 4.32
C PRO A 259 -16.97 1.30 3.39
N THR A 260 -16.79 0.61 2.28
CA THR A 260 -17.85 0.27 1.33
C THR A 260 -18.38 -1.13 1.64
N MET A 261 -19.57 -1.47 1.13
CA MET A 261 -20.11 -2.83 1.23
C MET A 261 -19.11 -3.89 0.74
N LYS A 262 -18.38 -3.61 -0.34
CA LYS A 262 -17.34 -4.51 -0.87
C LYS A 262 -16.23 -4.78 0.16
N ASP A 263 -15.85 -3.78 0.95
CA ASP A 263 -14.83 -3.98 1.98
C ASP A 263 -15.36 -4.86 3.11
N VAL A 264 -16.64 -4.71 3.49
CA VAL A 264 -17.29 -5.57 4.49
C VAL A 264 -17.37 -7.02 4.00
N HIS A 265 -17.73 -7.24 2.73
CA HIS A 265 -17.67 -8.58 2.12
C HIS A 265 -16.26 -9.18 2.25
N ASN A 266 -15.23 -8.46 1.78
CA ASN A 266 -13.84 -8.91 1.86
C ASN A 266 -13.35 -9.10 3.30
N LEU A 267 -13.83 -8.28 4.25
CA LEU A 267 -13.47 -8.39 5.65
C LEU A 267 -14.02 -9.67 6.24
N VAL A 268 -15.32 -9.90 6.06
CA VAL A 268 -16.04 -11.07 6.56
C VAL A 268 -15.49 -12.38 5.98
N GLU A 269 -15.16 -12.40 4.69
CA GLU A 269 -14.56 -13.57 4.03
C GLU A 269 -13.18 -13.96 4.58
N ARG A 270 -12.52 -13.05 5.31
CA ARG A 270 -11.18 -13.25 5.87
C ARG A 270 -11.17 -13.47 7.40
N LEU A 271 -12.33 -13.46 8.06
CA LEU A 271 -12.46 -13.51 9.53
C LEU A 271 -12.59 -14.92 10.08
#